data_AF-A0A418GP61-F1
#
_entry.id   AF-A0A418GP61-F1
#
_cell.length_a   1.000
_cell.length_b   1.000
_cell.length_c   1.000
_cell.angle_alpha   90.00
_cell.angle_beta   90.00
_cell.angle_gamma   90.00
#
_symmetry.space_group_name_H-M   'P 1'
#
loop_
_entity.id
_entity.type
_entity.pdbx_description
1 polymer ?
#
loop_
_entity_poly.entity_id
_entity_poly.type
_entity_poly.pdbx_seq_one_letter_code
_entity_poly.pdbx_strand_id
1 'polypeptide(L)'
;RVLGARGQGDIGVSFPDVNVMPGARLRLHGSAQALQALEASTWRKGLTDYCQCSPVTPVPEIKGWRVVSRVQVKSNPQRLLRRSVKKGWLTEEQAIERLATQAEQRTDLPFLNMKSLSSQQLFKLFIRHGDLLKEPVKGEF
;
A
#
# COMPACT_ATOMS: atom_id res chain seq x y z
N ARG A 1 -4.00 1.51 -10.84
CA ARG A 1 -4.12 2.18 -12.15
C ARG A 1 -5.31 3.14 -12.14
N VAL A 2 -6.53 2.65 -12.00
CA VAL A 2 -7.74 3.50 -12.08
C VAL A 2 -7.85 4.51 -10.94
N LEU A 3 -7.52 4.15 -9.70
CA LEU A 3 -7.46 5.13 -8.60
C LEU A 3 -6.45 6.26 -8.85
N GLY A 4 -5.27 5.93 -9.40
CA GLY A 4 -4.27 6.93 -9.77
C GLY A 4 -4.69 7.84 -10.92
N ALA A 5 -5.49 7.33 -11.87
CA ALA A 5 -6.10 8.14 -12.92
C ALA A 5 -7.24 9.03 -12.40
N ARG A 6 -7.98 8.57 -11.38
CA ARG A 6 -9.02 9.35 -10.70
C ARG A 6 -8.43 10.54 -9.96
N GLY A 7 -7.34 10.35 -9.21
CA GLY A 7 -6.58 11.43 -8.58
C GLY A 7 -7.31 12.25 -7.51
N GLN A 8 -8.49 11.83 -7.05
CA GLN A 8 -9.32 12.55 -6.08
C GLN A 8 -9.05 12.18 -4.62
N GLY A 9 -8.32 11.09 -4.37
CA GLY A 9 -8.00 10.62 -3.03
C GLY A 9 -9.21 10.28 -2.15
N ASP A 10 -10.36 9.99 -2.77
CA ASP A 10 -11.67 9.79 -2.12
C ASP A 10 -12.07 8.32 -1.99
N ILE A 11 -11.23 7.40 -2.48
CA ILE A 11 -11.45 5.95 -2.41
C ILE A 11 -10.31 5.29 -1.64
N GLY A 12 -10.63 4.84 -0.43
CA GLY A 12 -9.74 4.07 0.42
C GLY A 12 -9.82 2.56 0.17
N VAL A 13 -8.80 1.83 0.59
CA VAL A 13 -8.72 0.36 0.50
C VAL A 13 -8.42 -0.27 1.84
N SER A 14 -8.98 -1.45 2.08
CA SER A 14 -8.69 -2.26 3.27
C SER A 14 -8.72 -3.75 2.94
N PHE A 15 -8.14 -4.53 3.86
CA PHE A 15 -8.03 -5.99 3.73
C PHE A 15 -8.68 -6.64 4.95
N PRO A 16 -9.99 -6.94 4.89
CA PRO A 16 -10.72 -7.45 6.05
C PRO A 16 -10.20 -8.80 6.58
N ASP A 17 -9.59 -9.60 5.71
CA ASP A 17 -9.09 -10.95 6.04
C ASP A 17 -7.56 -10.95 6.23
N VAL A 18 -6.99 -9.80 6.55
CA VAL A 18 -5.55 -9.65 6.76
C VAL A 18 -5.08 -10.46 7.97
N ASN A 19 -4.00 -11.21 7.78
CA ASN A 19 -3.23 -11.84 8.84
C ASN A 19 -1.73 -11.71 8.46
N VAL A 20 -1.02 -12.83 8.31
CA VAL A 20 0.35 -12.86 7.74
C VAL A 20 0.36 -12.37 6.28
N MET A 21 -0.71 -12.61 5.55
CA MET A 21 -0.93 -12.15 4.18
C MET A 21 -2.13 -11.18 4.13
N PRO A 22 -2.25 -10.34 3.09
CA PRO A 22 -3.40 -9.44 2.90
C PRO A 22 -4.77 -10.14 2.76
N GLY A 23 -4.80 -11.47 2.58
CA GLY A 23 -6.04 -12.23 2.41
C GLY A 23 -6.63 -12.13 0.99
N ALA A 24 -7.74 -12.82 0.77
CA ALA A 24 -8.40 -12.92 -0.54
C ALA A 24 -9.42 -11.79 -0.80
N ARG A 25 -9.76 -11.01 0.23
CA ARG A 25 -10.81 -9.99 0.16
C ARG A 25 -10.21 -8.59 0.20
N LEU A 26 -10.44 -7.85 -0.88
CA LEU A 26 -10.19 -6.42 -0.97
C LEU A 26 -11.50 -5.67 -0.77
N ARG A 27 -11.55 -4.72 0.17
CA ARG A 27 -12.71 -3.85 0.37
C ARG A 27 -12.34 -2.41 0.00
N LEU A 28 -13.17 -1.82 -0.86
CA LEU A 28 -13.10 -0.41 -1.25
C LEU A 28 -14.06 0.40 -0.36
N HIS A 29 -13.61 1.60 0.03
CA HIS A 29 -14.37 2.53 0.84
C HIS A 29 -14.41 3.89 0.14
N GLY A 30 -15.56 4.53 0.12
CA GLY A 30 -15.75 5.83 -0.51
C GLY A 30 -17.23 6.21 -0.51
N SER A 31 -17.57 7.36 -1.10
CA SER A 31 -18.98 7.71 -1.29
C SER A 31 -19.63 6.75 -2.30
N ALA A 32 -20.95 6.57 -2.20
CA ALA A 32 -21.70 5.73 -3.14
C ALA A 32 -21.48 6.17 -4.60
N GLN A 33 -21.46 7.49 -4.84
CA GLN A 33 -21.20 8.07 -6.16
C GLN A 33 -19.79 7.77 -6.65
N ALA A 34 -18.76 7.89 -5.80
CA ALA A 34 -17.38 7.61 -6.16
C ALA A 34 -17.18 6.12 -6.52
N LEU A 35 -17.77 5.23 -5.71
CA LEU A 35 -17.72 3.80 -5.96
C LEU A 35 -18.51 3.40 -7.21
N GLN A 36 -19.69 3.97 -7.45
CA GLN A 36 -20.45 3.72 -8.68
C GLN A 36 -19.70 4.19 -9.93
N ALA A 37 -19.07 5.37 -9.88
CA ALA A 37 -18.24 5.87 -10.97
C ALA A 37 -17.03 4.96 -11.24
N LEU A 38 -16.44 4.41 -10.17
CA LEU A 38 -15.37 3.42 -10.30
C LEU A 38 -15.90 2.12 -10.93
N GLU A 39 -17.03 1.60 -10.47
CA GLU A 39 -17.64 0.36 -10.97
C GLU A 39 -18.10 0.48 -12.43
N ALA A 40 -18.53 1.67 -12.87
CA ALA A 40 -18.85 1.94 -14.27
C ALA A 40 -17.62 1.89 -15.19
N SER A 41 -16.42 2.00 -14.62
CA SER A 41 -15.18 1.83 -15.38
C SER A 41 -14.83 0.35 -15.57
N THR A 42 -14.15 0.01 -16.66
CA THR A 42 -13.72 -1.37 -16.96
C THR A 42 -12.43 -1.76 -16.21
N TRP A 43 -12.28 -1.30 -14.97
CA TRP A 43 -11.05 -1.43 -14.20
C TRP A 43 -10.69 -2.87 -13.81
N ARG A 44 -11.69 -3.76 -13.78
CA ARG A 44 -11.54 -5.20 -13.55
C ARG A 44 -11.52 -6.04 -14.83
N LYS A 45 -11.40 -5.43 -16.01
CA LYS A 45 -11.39 -6.19 -17.28
C LYS A 45 -10.32 -7.29 -17.25
N GLY A 46 -10.73 -8.54 -17.45
CA GLY A 46 -9.87 -9.73 -17.39
C GLY A 46 -9.72 -10.35 -15.99
N LEU A 47 -10.29 -9.74 -14.94
CA LEU A 47 -10.30 -10.27 -13.57
C LEU A 47 -11.71 -10.61 -13.07
N THR A 48 -12.75 -10.20 -13.80
CA THR A 48 -14.16 -10.41 -13.41
C THR A 48 -14.46 -11.87 -13.10
N ASP A 49 -13.95 -12.80 -13.90
CA ASP A 49 -14.22 -14.24 -13.74
C ASP A 49 -13.51 -14.85 -12.51
N TYR A 50 -12.51 -14.17 -11.98
CA TYR A 50 -11.73 -14.58 -10.80
C TYR A 50 -12.14 -13.84 -9.52
N CYS A 51 -13.12 -12.95 -9.60
CA CYS A 51 -13.47 -12.02 -8.53
C CYS A 51 -14.97 -12.04 -8.24
N GLN A 52 -15.35 -12.49 -7.04
CA GLN A 52 -16.71 -12.29 -6.55
C GLN A 52 -16.87 -10.84 -6.07
N CYS A 53 -17.70 -10.08 -6.78
CA CYS A 53 -17.93 -8.66 -6.49
C CYS A 53 -19.33 -8.47 -5.91
N SER A 54 -19.43 -7.85 -4.74
CA SER A 54 -20.71 -7.43 -4.15
C SER A 54 -21.15 -6.06 -4.70
N PRO A 55 -22.45 -5.76 -4.73
CA PRO A 55 -22.92 -4.40 -5.04
C PRO A 55 -22.43 -3.38 -4.01
N VAL A 56 -22.41 -2.10 -4.42
CA VAL A 56 -22.14 -0.98 -3.50
C VAL A 56 -23.26 -0.91 -2.48
N THR A 57 -22.92 -1.06 -1.21
CA THR A 57 -23.87 -1.10 -0.09
C THR A 57 -23.38 -0.18 1.03
N PRO A 58 -24.31 0.39 1.83
CA PRO A 58 -23.92 1.13 3.02
C PRO A 58 -23.19 0.21 4.01
N VAL A 59 -22.30 0.80 4.82
CA VAL A 59 -21.61 0.06 5.88
C VAL A 59 -22.66 -0.35 6.92
N PRO A 60 -22.85 -1.65 7.21
CA PRO A 60 -23.96 -2.11 8.04
C PRO A 60 -23.78 -1.71 9.52
N GLU A 61 -22.63 -2.03 10.10
CA GLU A 61 -22.30 -1.71 11.50
C GLU A 61 -20.81 -1.34 11.57
N ILE A 62 -20.51 -0.15 12.11
CA ILE A 62 -19.14 0.31 12.29
C ILE A 62 -18.66 -0.16 13.66
N LYS A 63 -17.85 -1.23 13.66
CA LYS A 63 -17.21 -1.77 14.87
C LYS A 63 -15.97 -0.99 15.31
N GLY A 64 -15.49 -0.08 14.46
CA GLY A 64 -14.34 0.76 14.71
C GLY A 64 -13.65 1.16 13.42
N TRP A 65 -12.67 2.05 13.54
CA TRP A 65 -11.93 2.63 12.43
C TRP A 65 -10.47 2.21 12.51
N ARG A 66 -9.76 2.12 11.39
CA ARG A 66 -8.31 1.94 11.40
C ARG A 66 -7.70 2.47 10.14
N VAL A 67 -6.46 2.93 10.25
CA VAL A 67 -5.69 3.41 9.12
C VAL A 67 -4.98 2.23 8.45
N VAL A 68 -5.17 2.08 7.14
CA VAL A 68 -4.41 1.15 6.32
C VAL A 68 -3.35 1.95 5.58
N SER A 69 -2.08 1.72 5.90
CA SER A 69 -0.96 2.55 5.43
C SER A 69 0.09 1.73 4.71
N ARG A 70 0.70 2.31 3.67
CA ARG A 70 1.89 1.74 3.04
C ARG A 70 3.10 1.95 3.94
N VAL A 71 3.90 0.90 4.15
CA VAL A 71 5.18 0.99 4.83
C VAL A 71 6.32 0.81 3.83
N GLN A 72 7.28 1.74 3.84
CA GLN A 72 8.51 1.62 3.07
C GLN A 72 9.66 1.25 3.99
N VAL A 73 9.99 -0.04 4.02
CA VAL A 73 11.09 -0.54 4.83
C VAL A 73 12.40 -0.11 4.18
N LYS A 74 13.33 0.38 4.98
CA LYS A 74 14.68 0.74 4.57
C LYS A 74 15.58 -0.52 4.52
N SER A 75 15.11 -1.54 3.80
CA SER A 75 15.67 -2.89 3.81
C SER A 75 16.98 -3.05 3.05
N ASN A 76 17.37 -2.09 2.22
CA ASN A 76 18.61 -2.14 1.44
C ASN A 76 19.58 -1.04 1.90
N PRO A 77 20.49 -1.34 2.86
CA PRO A 77 21.52 -0.43 3.34
C PRO A 77 22.40 0.13 2.22
N GLN A 78 22.81 -0.72 1.27
CA GLN A 78 23.67 -0.33 0.15
C GLN A 78 23.03 0.78 -0.70
N ARG A 79 21.73 0.70 -0.98
CA ARG A 79 20.97 1.73 -1.72
C ARG A 79 20.95 3.05 -0.95
N LEU A 80 20.80 3.02 0.37
CA LEU A 80 20.77 4.22 1.22
C LEU A 80 22.15 4.88 1.29
N LEU A 81 23.20 4.08 1.38
CA LEU A 81 24.58 4.54 1.46
C LEU A 81 25.02 5.14 0.11
N ARG A 82 24.74 4.49 -1.03
CA ARG A 82 24.94 5.08 -2.37
C ARG A 82 24.22 6.43 -2.52
N ARG A 83 22.98 6.53 -2.01
CA ARG A 83 22.23 7.79 -2.02
C ARG A 83 22.90 8.86 -1.15
N SER A 84 23.44 8.48 0.01
CA SER A 84 24.09 9.39 0.97
C SER A 84 25.40 9.94 0.41
N VAL A 85 26.22 9.09 -0.23
CA VAL A 85 27.43 9.52 -0.96
C VAL A 85 27.06 10.48 -2.08
N LYS A 86 26.09 10.13 -2.94
CA LYS A 86 25.63 11.01 -4.03
C LYS A 86 25.10 12.36 -3.54
N LYS A 87 24.61 12.44 -2.29
CA LYS A 87 24.13 13.66 -1.65
C LYS A 87 25.23 14.43 -0.90
N GLY A 88 26.45 13.91 -0.84
CA GLY A 88 27.58 14.51 -0.13
C GLY A 88 27.49 14.38 1.39
N TRP A 89 26.63 13.51 1.92
CA TRP A 89 26.47 13.31 3.37
C TRP A 89 27.52 12.35 3.96
N LEU A 90 28.16 11.54 3.12
CA LEU A 90 29.18 10.56 3.48
C LEU A 90 30.21 10.48 2.35
N THR A 91 31.45 10.14 2.72
CA THR A 91 32.45 9.69 1.74
C THR A 91 32.20 8.22 1.36
N GLU A 92 32.84 7.76 0.29
CA GLU A 92 32.74 6.37 -0.15
C GLU A 92 33.30 5.40 0.90
N GLU A 93 34.39 5.76 1.57
CA GLU A 93 35.02 4.96 2.62
C GLU A 93 34.09 4.81 3.82
N GLN A 94 33.48 5.91 4.27
CA GLN A 94 32.50 5.90 5.37
C GLN A 94 31.25 5.08 5.00
N ALA A 95 30.86 5.08 3.73
CA ALA A 95 29.76 4.27 3.26
C ALA A 95 30.08 2.77 3.29
N ILE A 96 31.30 2.37 2.92
CA ILE A 96 31.75 0.97 2.97
C ILE A 96 31.80 0.47 4.43
N GLU A 97 32.38 1.27 5.33
CA GLU A 97 32.46 0.93 6.75
C GLU A 97 31.07 0.76 7.39
N ARG A 98 30.13 1.66 7.06
CA ARG A 98 28.73 1.53 7.51
C ARG A 98 28.02 0.34 6.89
N LEU A 99 28.32 -0.02 5.63
CA LEU A 99 27.71 -1.19 5.01
C LEU A 99 28.11 -2.49 5.72
N ALA A 100 29.36 -2.58 6.20
CA ALA A 100 29.86 -3.75 6.90
C ALA A 100 29.18 -3.99 8.26
N THR A 101 28.70 -2.92 8.91
CA THR A 101 28.06 -2.98 10.23
C THR A 101 26.54 -2.92 10.17
N GLN A 102 25.97 -2.41 9.08
CA GLN A 102 24.53 -2.18 8.98
C GLN A 102 23.78 -3.42 8.49
N ALA A 103 23.06 -4.07 9.42
CA ALA A 103 22.16 -5.17 9.09
C ALA A 103 20.98 -4.72 8.23
N GLU A 104 20.52 -5.63 7.35
CA GLU A 104 19.29 -5.44 6.57
C GLU A 104 18.08 -5.39 7.50
N GLN A 105 17.23 -4.37 7.35
CA GLN A 105 15.96 -4.31 8.06
C GLN A 105 14.98 -5.31 7.44
N ARG A 106 14.53 -6.27 8.25
CA ARG A 106 13.45 -7.21 7.91
C ARG A 106 12.14 -6.74 8.53
N THR A 107 11.03 -7.10 7.89
CA THR A 107 9.70 -6.82 8.38
C THR A 107 8.81 -8.02 8.15
N ASP A 108 7.91 -8.27 9.09
CA ASP A 108 6.89 -9.32 9.01
C ASP A 108 5.54 -8.76 8.54
N LEU A 109 5.53 -7.52 8.05
CA LEU A 109 4.32 -6.89 7.52
C LEU A 109 3.81 -7.62 6.28
N PRO A 110 2.49 -7.78 6.14
CA PRO A 110 1.90 -8.33 4.93
C PRO A 110 2.23 -7.44 3.74
N PHE A 111 2.49 -8.04 2.58
CA PHE A 111 2.84 -7.31 1.37
C PHE A 111 2.15 -7.86 0.13
N LEU A 112 2.04 -6.99 -0.88
CA LEU A 112 1.64 -7.36 -2.23
C LEU A 112 2.84 -7.24 -3.17
N ASN A 113 3.00 -8.21 -4.08
CA ASN A 113 3.95 -8.09 -5.17
C ASN A 113 3.33 -7.22 -6.27
N MET A 114 3.97 -6.11 -6.59
CA MET A 114 3.49 -5.16 -7.60
C MET A 114 4.55 -4.96 -8.68
N LYS A 115 4.09 -4.77 -9.92
CA LYS A 115 4.96 -4.32 -11.02
C LYS A 115 4.84 -2.81 -11.18
N SER A 116 5.96 -2.11 -11.10
CA SER A 116 6.05 -0.69 -11.41
C SER A 116 5.72 -0.45 -12.88
N LEU A 117 4.94 0.59 -13.19
CA LEU A 117 4.61 0.93 -14.58
C LEU A 117 5.73 1.72 -15.26
N SER A 118 6.43 2.55 -14.50
CA SER A 118 7.51 3.38 -15.03
C SER A 118 8.81 2.59 -15.18
N SER A 119 9.22 1.86 -14.13
CA SER A 119 10.47 1.10 -14.15
C SER A 119 10.33 -0.34 -14.59
N GLN A 120 9.10 -0.86 -14.76
CA GLN A 120 8.81 -2.27 -15.05
C GLN A 120 9.34 -3.28 -14.03
N GLN A 121 9.96 -2.80 -12.95
CA GLN A 121 10.52 -3.63 -11.88
C GLN A 121 9.42 -4.10 -10.92
N LEU A 122 9.58 -5.33 -10.44
CA LEU A 122 8.77 -5.86 -9.36
C LEU A 122 9.23 -5.27 -8.02
N PHE A 123 8.28 -4.94 -7.16
CA PHE A 123 8.54 -4.47 -5.80
C PHE A 123 7.47 -4.96 -4.84
N LYS A 124 7.83 -5.06 -3.56
CA LYS A 124 6.91 -5.39 -2.47
C LYS A 124 6.27 -4.12 -1.94
N LEU A 125 4.94 -4.07 -1.91
CA LEU A 125 4.16 -3.03 -1.25
C LEU A 125 3.71 -3.56 0.12
N PHE A 126 4.44 -3.18 1.18
CA PHE A 126 4.09 -3.55 2.54
C PHE A 126 2.93 -2.70 3.04
N ILE A 127 1.99 -3.35 3.73
CA ILE A 127 0.75 -2.76 4.23
C ILE A 127 0.71 -2.95 5.73
N ARG A 128 0.43 -1.88 6.46
CA ARG A 128 0.20 -1.91 7.89
C ARG A 128 -1.23 -1.49 8.19
N HIS A 129 -1.93 -2.36 8.91
CA HIS A 129 -3.18 -2.01 9.55
C HIS A 129 -2.85 -1.45 10.94
N GLY A 130 -3.20 -0.19 11.17
CA GLY A 130 -3.06 0.44 12.48
C GLY A 130 -4.06 -0.12 13.49
N ASP A 131 -3.94 0.36 14.71
CA ASP A 131 -4.84 0.00 15.80
C ASP A 131 -6.28 0.42 15.53
N LEU A 132 -7.21 -0.25 16.20
CA LEU A 132 -8.62 0.08 16.11
C LEU A 132 -8.90 1.37 16.90
N LEU A 133 -9.40 2.37 16.20
CA LEU A 133 -9.82 3.66 16.72
C LEU A 133 -11.34 3.68 16.90
N LYS A 134 -11.80 4.46 17.89
CA LYS A 134 -13.23 4.68 18.14
C LYS A 134 -13.85 5.63 17.11
N GLU A 135 -13.07 6.57 16.61
CA GLU A 135 -13.52 7.65 15.73
C GLU A 135 -12.80 7.63 14.38
N PRO A 136 -13.46 8.07 13.30
CA PRO A 136 -12.84 8.21 11.99
C PRO A 136 -11.82 9.34 11.98
N VAL A 137 -10.68 9.10 11.34
CA VAL A 137 -9.69 10.14 11.05
C VAL A 137 -9.89 10.60 9.61
N LYS A 138 -10.09 11.91 9.40
CA LYS A 138 -10.15 12.50 8.08
C LYS A 138 -8.77 12.47 7.42
N GLY A 139 -8.73 12.12 6.14
CA GLY A 139 -7.51 12.07 5.35
C GLY A 139 -7.81 11.80 3.88
N GLU A 140 -6.78 11.95 3.06
CA GLU A 140 -6.80 11.59 1.64
C GLU A 140 -6.11 10.25 1.42
N PHE A 141 -6.50 9.55 0.35
CA PHE A 141 -6.04 8.19 0.03
C PHE A 141 -5.21 8.09 -1.26
#